data_AF-A0A4Q3UW08-F1
#
_entry.id   AF-A0A4Q3UW08-F1
#
_cell.length_a   1.000
_cell.length_b   1.000
_cell.length_c   1.000
_cell.angle_alpha   90.00
_cell.angle_beta   90.00
_cell.angle_gamma   90.00
#
_symmetry.space_group_name_H-M   'P 1'
#
loop_
_entity.id
_entity.type
_entity.pdbx_description
1 polymer ?
#
loop_
_entity_poly.entity_id
_entity_poly.type
_entity_poly.pdbx_seq_one_letter_code
_entity_poly.pdbx_strand_id
1 'polypeptide(L)' 'LSVPHPRMHERAFVIAPLLEIAPDIVIPGHGAARDFAQLVAGQTIAKLD' A
#
# COMPACT_ATOMS: atom_id res chain seq x y z
N LEU A 1 11.54 -5.10 -15.93
CA LEU A 1 11.52 -4.41 -14.62
C LEU A 1 10.49 -3.29 -14.70
N SER A 2 9.58 -3.18 -13.73
CA SER A 2 8.56 -2.12 -13.68
C SER A 2 8.52 -1.52 -12.28
N VAL A 3 8.70 -0.21 -12.19
CA VAL A 3 8.75 0.55 -10.94
C VAL A 3 7.93 1.84 -11.13
N PRO A 4 6.97 2.16 -10.24
CA PRO A 4 6.41 1.28 -9.21
C PRO A 4 5.77 0.02 -9.82
N HIS A 5 5.65 -1.06 -9.03
CA HIS A 5 5.00 -2.28 -9.52
C HIS A 5 3.51 -1.96 -9.81
N PRO A 6 2.95 -2.35 -10.99
CA PRO A 6 1.66 -1.85 -11.47
C PRO A 6 0.49 -2.03 -10.49
N ARG A 7 0.53 -3.10 -9.68
CA ARG A 7 -0.54 -3.47 -8.73
C ARG A 7 -0.12 -3.39 -7.26
N MET A 8 0.92 -2.62 -6.95
CA MET A 8 1.38 -2.51 -5.55
C MET A 8 0.32 -1.86 -4.65
N HIS A 9 -0.45 -0.92 -5.21
CA HIS A 9 -1.49 -0.18 -4.51
C HIS A 9 -2.76 -1.01 -4.23
N GLU A 10 -2.89 -2.19 -4.84
CA GLU A 10 -4.03 -3.11 -4.68
C GLU A 10 -3.82 -4.13 -3.54
N ARG A 11 -2.69 -4.10 -2.82
CA ARG A 11 -2.29 -5.17 -1.89
C ARG A 11 -2.14 -4.66 -0.47
N ALA A 12 -2.90 -5.23 0.47
CA ALA A 12 -2.85 -4.82 1.88
C ALA A 12 -1.47 -5.01 2.51
N PHE A 13 -0.80 -6.13 2.24
CA PHE A 13 0.54 -6.39 2.78
C PHE A 13 1.62 -5.44 2.21
N VAL A 14 1.29 -4.64 1.21
CA VAL A 14 2.15 -3.56 0.71
C VAL A 14 1.73 -2.24 1.33
N ILE A 15 0.45 -1.86 1.22
CA ILE A 15 -0.07 -0.57 1.67
C ILE A 15 0.04 -0.40 3.18
N ALA A 16 -0.32 -1.41 3.98
CA ALA A 16 -0.33 -1.27 5.43
C ALA A 16 1.08 -1.07 6.01
N PRO A 17 2.10 -1.92 5.68
CA PRO A 17 3.46 -1.65 6.13
C PRO A 17 4.05 -0.35 5.57
N LEU A 18 3.69 0.02 4.33
CA LEU A 18 4.18 1.26 3.72
C LEU A 18 3.68 2.51 4.48
N LEU A 19 2.40 2.53 4.86
CA LEU A 19 1.81 3.62 5.65
C LEU A 19 2.31 3.65 7.09
N GLU A 20 2.71 2.50 7.66
CA GLU A 20 3.33 2.44 9.00
C GLU A 20 4.67 3.19 9.03
N ILE A 21 5.48 3.08 7.98
CA ILE A 21 6.81 3.73 7.92
C ILE A 21 6.79 5.11 7.25
N ALA A 22 5.83 5.38 6.36
CA ALA A 22 5.76 6.62 5.58
C ALA A 22 4.29 7.01 5.32
N PRO A 23 3.58 7.59 6.31
CA PRO A 23 2.13 7.82 6.24
C PRO A 23 1.70 8.83 5.16
N ASP A 24 2.60 9.73 4.76
CA ASP A 24 2.34 10.77 3.75
C ASP A 24 2.94 10.43 2.36
N ILE A 25 3.39 9.19 2.13
CA ILE A 25 4.03 8.82 0.87
C ILE A 25 3.07 8.88 -0.32
N VAL A 26 3.59 9.41 -1.44
CA VAL A 26 2.91 9.41 -2.74
C VAL A 26 3.49 8.31 -3.61
N ILE A 27 2.63 7.46 -4.16
CA ILE A 27 2.98 6.44 -5.16
C ILE A 27 2.98 7.12 -6.54
N PRO A 28 4.11 7.17 -7.26
CA PRO A 28 4.17 7.77 -8.59
C PRO A 28 3.09 7.20 -9.52
N GLY A 29 2.33 8.10 -10.17
CA GLY A 29 1.24 7.73 -11.08
C GLY A 29 -0.05 7.25 -10.44
N HIS A 30 -0.13 7.16 -9.10
CA HIS A 30 -1.31 6.66 -8.38
C HIS A 30 -1.85 7.65 -7.34
N GLY A 31 -1.00 8.48 -6.73
CA GLY A 31 -1.41 9.43 -5.70
C GLY A 31 -1.00 9.01 -4.29
N ALA A 32 -1.68 9.54 -3.26
CA ALA A 32 -1.29 9.28 -1.88
C ALA A 32 -1.57 7.83 -1.49
N ALA A 33 -0.61 7.16 -0.82
CA ALA A 33 -0.77 5.76 -0.44
C ALA A 33 -1.98 5.52 0.48
N ARG A 34 -2.37 6.53 1.28
CA ARG A 34 -3.51 6.48 2.19
C ARG A 34 -4.85 6.32 1.48
N ASP A 35 -4.95 6.78 0.24
CA ASP A 35 -6.19 6.70 -0.55
C ASP A 35 -6.53 5.25 -0.90
N PHE A 36 -5.52 4.37 -0.90
CA PHE A 36 -5.67 2.95 -1.18
C PHE A 36 -5.95 2.10 0.06
N ALA A 37 -5.88 2.66 1.28
CA ALA A 37 -6.08 1.90 2.51
C ALA A 37 -7.50 1.29 2.59
N GLN A 38 -8.51 2.02 2.15
CA GLN A 38 -9.90 1.53 2.11
C GLN A 38 -10.09 0.45 1.03
N LEU A 39 -9.41 0.59 -0.13
CA LEU A 39 -9.50 -0.38 -1.23
C LEU A 39 -9.01 -1.77 -0.82
N VAL A 40 -7.99 -1.82 0.05
CA VAL A 40 -7.36 -3.08 0.48
C VAL A 40 -7.85 -3.59 1.83
N ALA A 41 -8.79 -2.89 2.49
CA ALA A 41 -9.26 -3.21 3.84
C ALA A 41 -9.90 -4.60 3.97
N GLY A 42 -10.41 -5.18 2.87
CA GLY A 42 -10.99 -6.52 2.84
C GLY A 42 -9.96 -7.67 2.79
N GLN A 43 -8.66 -7.37 2.74
CA GLN A 43 -7.60 -8.38 2.66
C GLN A 43 -6.99 -8.61 4.05
N THR A 44 -7.26 -9.78 4.63
CA THR A 44 -6.72 -10.15 5.94
C THR A 44 -5.21 -10.33 5.90
N ILE A 45 -4.50 -9.57 6.74
CA ILE A 45 -3.05 -9.70 6.99
C ILE A 45 -2.79 -9.67 8.49
N ALA A 46 -1.69 -10.28 8.93
CA ALA A 46 -1.26 -10.28 10.32
C ALA A 46 0.25 -9.97 10.40
N LYS A 47 0.68 -9.33 11.49
CA LYS A 47 2.09 -9.25 11.83
C LYS A 47 2.55 -10.62 12.31
N LEU A 48 3.80 -10.96 12.01
CA LEU A 48 4.45 -12.15 12.56
C LEU A 48 5.14 -11.77 13.87
N ASP A 49 5.07 -12.66 14.86
CA ASP A 49 5.77 -12.54 16.14
C ASP A 49 7.26 -12.90 16.01
#